data_AF-A0AA88XUL8-F1
#
_entry.id   AF-A0AA88XUL8-F1
#
_cell.length_a   1.000
_cell.length_b   1.000
_cell.length_c   1.000
_cell.angle_alpha   90.00
_cell.angle_beta   90.00
_cell.angle_gamma   90.00
#
_symmetry.space_group_name_H-M   'P 1'
#
loop_
_entity.id
_entity.type
_entity.pdbx_description
1 polymer ?
#
loop_
_entity_poly.entity_id
_entity_poly.type
_entity_poly.pdbx_seq_one_letter_code
_entity_poly.pdbx_strand_id
1 'polypeptide(L)'
;MYIGLVREPFSHFVSSFIYYTNVCKLPDLLKIPRNDTASSISWYLGNKAFIDKNHTREGKVDWTHMRNGMAYDFGFPINDIRNASRMKIDKFVKKLDVEFDLVIVLEHLDESLVLMRRMLRWSMKDILYILQSNKGVINSTDVKNSLTGRDRQRHREWEPVDIALYNHFLNKLLKQVYKQGASFQKELEDFKLTKHAAMQFCEDKKIKEELKWTIESTNEEITINSYDCTMLETIGLKFTPLIKQSKKYS
;
A
#
# COMPACT_ATOMS: atom_id res chain seq x y z
N MET A 1 8.37 12.69 13.85
CA MET A 1 8.58 11.98 12.59
C MET A 1 7.27 11.38 12.12
N TYR A 2 6.85 11.69 10.90
CA TYR A 2 5.61 11.20 10.29
C TYR A 2 5.92 10.42 9.02
N ILE A 3 5.39 9.20 8.95
CA ILE A 3 5.53 8.30 7.81
C ILE A 3 4.14 8.04 7.24
N GLY A 4 3.98 8.24 5.94
CA GLY A 4 2.76 8.01 5.19
C GLY A 4 2.92 6.87 4.20
N LEU A 5 1.82 6.42 3.62
CA LEU A 5 1.83 5.43 2.54
C LEU A 5 0.87 5.86 1.44
N VAL A 6 1.33 5.77 0.20
CA VAL A 6 0.50 5.86 -1.01
C VAL A 6 0.68 4.62 -1.87
N ARG A 7 -0.31 4.37 -2.72
CA ARG A 7 -0.36 3.29 -3.69
C ARG A 7 -0.89 3.84 -5.01
N GLU A 8 -0.57 3.21 -6.13
CA GLU A 8 -1.16 3.58 -7.42
C GLU A 8 -2.70 3.54 -7.32
N PRO A 9 -3.41 4.66 -7.57
CA PRO A 9 -4.82 4.80 -7.24
C PRO A 9 -5.71 3.72 -7.86
N PHE A 10 -5.49 3.36 -9.13
CA PHE A 10 -6.32 2.35 -9.79
C PHE A 10 -6.10 0.96 -9.20
N SER A 11 -4.86 0.60 -8.91
CA SER A 11 -4.50 -0.65 -8.22
C SER A 11 -5.07 -0.69 -6.81
N HIS A 12 -5.06 0.44 -6.09
CA HIS A 12 -5.69 0.59 -4.79
C HIS A 12 -7.21 0.33 -4.89
N PHE A 13 -7.90 1.03 -5.78
CA PHE A 13 -9.33 0.85 -6.01
C PHE A 13 -9.72 -0.59 -6.34
N VAL A 14 -9.02 -1.25 -7.28
CA VAL A 14 -9.32 -2.65 -7.64
C VAL A 14 -9.16 -3.57 -6.44
N SER A 15 -8.10 -3.38 -5.65
CA SER A 15 -7.85 -4.13 -4.42
C SER A 15 -8.96 -3.90 -3.38
N SER A 16 -9.35 -2.65 -3.16
CA SER A 16 -10.43 -2.28 -2.24
C SER A 16 -11.77 -2.86 -2.70
N PHE A 17 -12.08 -2.76 -4.00
CA PHE A 17 -13.30 -3.34 -4.57
C PHE A 17 -13.40 -4.83 -4.28
N ILE A 18 -12.33 -5.59 -4.54
CA ILE A 18 -12.26 -7.03 -4.26
C ILE A 18 -12.42 -7.30 -2.76
N TYR A 19 -11.71 -6.55 -1.91
CA TYR A 19 -11.73 -6.72 -0.46
C TYR A 19 -13.13 -6.49 0.12
N TYR A 20 -13.74 -5.35 -0.15
CA TYR A 20 -15.05 -5.02 0.41
C TYR A 20 -16.19 -5.86 -0.18
N THR A 21 -16.05 -6.35 -1.42
CA THR A 21 -17.04 -7.23 -2.04
C THR A 21 -16.94 -8.67 -1.52
N ASN A 22 -15.73 -9.22 -1.39
CA ASN A 22 -15.53 -10.65 -1.15
C ASN A 22 -15.15 -10.98 0.29
N VAL A 23 -14.41 -10.10 0.97
CA VAL A 23 -14.00 -10.28 2.37
C VAL A 23 -15.03 -9.65 3.30
N CYS A 24 -15.31 -8.35 3.17
CA CYS A 24 -16.29 -7.67 4.02
C CYS A 24 -17.74 -7.95 3.63
N LYS A 25 -17.99 -8.34 2.37
CA LYS A 25 -19.32 -8.64 1.82
C LYS A 25 -20.33 -7.51 2.05
N LEU A 26 -19.94 -6.27 1.73
CA LEU A 26 -20.81 -5.11 1.96
C LEU A 26 -22.13 -5.21 1.16
N PRO A 27 -23.31 -5.05 1.80
CA PRO A 27 -24.60 -5.33 1.18
C PRO A 27 -24.86 -4.61 -0.14
N ASP A 28 -24.40 -3.37 -0.29
CA ASP A 28 -24.60 -2.61 -1.53
C ASP A 28 -23.77 -3.16 -2.68
N LEU A 29 -22.52 -3.56 -2.43
CA LEU A 29 -21.65 -4.17 -3.45
C LEU A 29 -22.14 -5.56 -3.86
N LEU A 30 -22.88 -6.28 -2.99
CA LEU A 30 -23.50 -7.55 -3.35
C LEU A 30 -24.61 -7.39 -4.40
N LYS A 31 -25.16 -6.18 -4.59
CA LYS A 31 -26.21 -5.88 -5.58
C LYS A 31 -25.66 -5.65 -6.99
N ILE A 32 -24.34 -5.54 -7.14
CA ILE A 32 -23.67 -5.37 -8.44
C ILE A 32 -23.75 -6.70 -9.22
N PRO A 33 -24.01 -6.70 -10.54
CA PRO A 33 -24.03 -7.92 -11.33
C PRO A 33 -22.75 -8.74 -11.20
N ARG A 34 -22.88 -10.05 -10.93
CA ARG A 34 -21.77 -10.96 -10.57
C ARG A 34 -21.37 -11.93 -11.69
N ASN A 35 -21.01 -11.41 -12.85
CA ASN A 35 -20.50 -12.26 -13.93
C ASN A 35 -19.05 -12.65 -13.66
N ASP A 36 -18.16 -11.66 -13.74
CA ASP A 36 -16.78 -11.74 -13.28
C ASP A 36 -16.39 -10.42 -12.59
N THR A 37 -15.27 -10.42 -11.88
CA THR A 37 -14.84 -9.27 -11.07
C THR A 37 -14.56 -8.04 -11.94
N ALA A 38 -13.96 -8.21 -13.12
CA ALA A 38 -13.66 -7.08 -14.00
C ALA A 38 -14.94 -6.47 -14.57
N SER A 39 -15.89 -7.30 -15.03
CA SER A 39 -17.21 -6.83 -15.47
C SER A 39 -17.97 -6.11 -14.35
N SER A 40 -17.87 -6.60 -13.11
CA SER A 40 -18.47 -5.96 -11.93
C SER A 40 -17.90 -4.56 -11.71
N ILE A 41 -16.57 -4.43 -11.83
CA ILE A 41 -15.87 -3.15 -11.70
C ILE A 41 -16.23 -2.20 -12.85
N SER A 42 -16.23 -2.66 -14.10
CA SER A 42 -16.61 -1.85 -15.26
C SER A 42 -18.05 -1.35 -15.15
N TRP A 43 -18.96 -2.20 -14.63
CA TRP A 43 -20.33 -1.80 -14.34
C TRP A 43 -20.38 -0.72 -13.25
N TYR A 44 -19.66 -0.93 -12.14
CA TYR A 44 -19.61 0.03 -11.02
C TYR A 44 -19.12 1.40 -11.49
N LEU A 45 -17.97 1.47 -12.17
CA LEU A 45 -17.40 2.71 -12.70
C LEU A 45 -18.31 3.37 -13.76
N GLY A 46 -19.09 2.58 -14.49
CA GLY A 46 -20.07 3.06 -15.46
C GLY A 46 -21.37 3.59 -14.85
N ASN A 47 -21.68 3.27 -13.59
CA ASN A 47 -22.97 3.53 -12.98
C ASN A 47 -22.91 4.61 -11.89
N LYS A 48 -22.72 5.87 -12.32
CA LYS A 48 -22.62 7.03 -11.42
C LYS A 48 -23.81 7.15 -10.47
N ALA A 49 -25.03 6.86 -10.93
CA ALA A 49 -26.23 6.93 -10.09
C ALA A 49 -26.19 5.90 -8.93
N PHE A 50 -25.65 4.70 -9.16
CA PHE A 50 -25.45 3.70 -8.11
C PHE A 50 -24.41 4.17 -7.09
N ILE A 51 -23.24 4.64 -7.57
CA ILE A 51 -22.18 5.19 -6.73
C ILE A 51 -22.75 6.32 -5.88
N ASP A 52 -23.46 7.24 -6.53
CA ASP A 52 -24.04 8.37 -5.86
C ASP A 52 -25.04 7.89 -4.80
N LYS A 53 -26.10 7.16 -5.15
CA LYS A 53 -27.12 6.74 -4.18
C LYS A 53 -26.59 6.01 -2.94
N ASN A 54 -25.57 5.16 -3.09
CA ASN A 54 -25.07 4.31 -2.01
C ASN A 54 -23.90 4.93 -1.24
N HIS A 55 -23.19 5.89 -1.82
CA HIS A 55 -22.04 6.56 -1.20
C HIS A 55 -22.23 8.09 -1.03
N THR A 56 -23.43 8.66 -1.31
CA THR A 56 -23.74 10.11 -1.17
C THR A 56 -24.53 10.54 0.05
N ARG A 57 -25.09 9.64 0.87
CA ARG A 57 -25.99 10.10 1.94
C ARG A 57 -25.25 11.09 2.83
N GLU A 58 -25.72 12.33 2.87
CA GLU A 58 -25.15 13.42 3.66
C GLU A 58 -24.88 12.92 5.09
N GLY A 59 -23.62 12.99 5.50
CA GLY A 59 -23.15 12.50 6.80
C GLY A 59 -22.72 11.03 6.88
N LYS A 60 -22.80 10.24 5.80
CA LYS A 60 -22.24 8.88 5.75
C LYS A 60 -20.88 8.89 5.06
N VAL A 61 -19.84 8.54 5.83
CA VAL A 61 -18.49 8.25 5.34
C VAL A 61 -18.58 7.16 4.26
N ASP A 62 -17.85 7.31 3.16
CA ASP A 62 -17.60 6.19 2.26
C ASP A 62 -16.66 5.20 2.98
N TRP A 63 -17.23 4.31 3.78
CA TRP A 63 -16.50 3.30 4.57
C TRP A 63 -15.72 2.31 3.71
N THR A 64 -15.89 2.36 2.39
CA THR A 64 -15.26 1.42 1.48
C THR A 64 -13.86 1.84 1.06
N HIS A 65 -13.38 3.04 1.44
CA HIS A 65 -12.08 3.57 1.02
C HIS A 65 -11.82 3.41 -0.50
N MET A 66 -12.87 3.26 -1.31
CA MET A 66 -12.80 3.04 -2.76
C MET A 66 -12.72 4.34 -3.53
N ARG A 67 -13.10 5.46 -2.89
CA ARG A 67 -13.01 6.80 -3.46
C ARG A 67 -12.15 7.68 -2.57
N ASN A 68 -11.01 8.12 -3.10
CA ASN A 68 -10.06 8.98 -2.40
C ASN A 68 -9.69 8.43 -1.01
N GLY A 69 -9.51 7.10 -0.91
CA GLY A 69 -9.29 6.40 0.34
C GLY A 69 -7.97 6.82 1.01
N MET A 70 -6.92 7.05 0.23
CA MET A 70 -5.64 7.52 0.78
C MET A 70 -5.79 8.96 1.29
N ALA A 71 -6.48 9.84 0.57
CA ALA A 71 -6.74 11.20 1.01
C ALA A 71 -7.52 11.23 2.32
N TYR A 72 -8.48 10.32 2.51
CA TYR A 72 -9.18 10.16 3.78
C TYR A 72 -8.20 9.79 4.91
N ASP A 73 -7.31 8.82 4.69
CA ASP A 73 -6.31 8.40 5.68
C ASP A 73 -5.33 9.54 6.03
N PHE A 74 -4.99 10.39 5.06
CA PHE A 74 -4.18 11.60 5.27
C PHE A 74 -4.98 12.78 5.87
N GLY A 75 -6.28 12.60 6.15
CA GLY A 75 -7.11 13.61 6.80
C GLY A 75 -7.64 14.70 5.87
N PHE A 76 -7.87 14.40 4.59
CA PHE A 76 -8.55 15.33 3.68
C PHE A 76 -9.99 15.60 4.17
N PRO A 77 -10.47 16.86 4.14
CA PRO A 77 -11.81 17.18 4.61
C PRO A 77 -12.91 16.37 3.90
N ILE A 78 -13.67 15.60 4.67
CA ILE A 78 -14.66 14.66 4.12
C ILE A 78 -15.77 15.35 3.32
N ASN A 79 -16.15 16.57 3.71
CA ASN A 79 -17.17 17.36 3.03
C ASN A 79 -16.72 17.79 1.61
N ASP A 80 -15.42 17.79 1.36
CA ASP A 80 -14.84 18.25 0.11
C ASP A 80 -14.25 17.12 -0.74
N ILE A 81 -14.06 15.94 -0.16
CA ILE A 81 -13.31 14.82 -0.77
C ILE A 81 -13.85 14.39 -2.13
N ARG A 82 -15.11 14.74 -2.43
CA ARG A 82 -15.79 14.37 -3.68
C ARG A 82 -15.72 15.44 -4.75
N ASN A 83 -15.64 16.71 -4.36
CA ASN A 83 -15.73 17.88 -5.23
C ASN A 83 -14.62 18.89 -4.90
N ALA A 84 -13.43 18.39 -4.60
CA ALA A 84 -12.29 19.22 -4.25
C ALA A 84 -11.85 20.06 -5.45
N SER A 85 -11.76 21.38 -5.27
CA SER A 85 -11.15 22.24 -6.27
C SER A 85 -9.66 21.93 -6.40
N ARG A 86 -9.10 22.14 -7.59
CA ARG A 86 -7.65 21.95 -7.84
C ARG A 86 -6.78 22.69 -6.82
N MET A 87 -7.14 23.93 -6.49
CA MET A 87 -6.45 24.72 -5.48
C MET A 87 -6.43 24.04 -4.10
N LYS A 88 -7.54 23.41 -3.69
CA LYS A 88 -7.62 22.70 -2.41
C LYS A 88 -6.78 21.43 -2.40
N ILE A 89 -6.79 20.68 -3.50
CA ILE A 89 -5.94 19.51 -3.70
C ILE A 89 -4.46 19.91 -3.62
N ASP A 90 -4.05 20.93 -4.39
CA ASP A 90 -2.66 21.40 -4.41
C ASP A 90 -2.19 21.89 -3.03
N LYS A 91 -3.05 22.62 -2.30
CA LYS A 91 -2.76 23.06 -0.94
C LYS A 91 -2.60 21.88 0.02
N PHE A 92 -3.43 20.86 -0.12
CA PHE A 92 -3.35 19.66 0.71
C PHE A 92 -2.08 18.85 0.45
N VAL A 93 -1.75 18.60 -0.82
CA VAL A 93 -0.53 17.91 -1.21
C VAL A 93 0.71 18.64 -0.67
N LYS A 94 0.78 19.97 -0.81
CA LYS A 94 1.87 20.79 -0.26
C LYS A 94 1.95 20.74 1.25
N LYS A 95 0.81 20.71 1.95
CA LYS A 95 0.76 20.56 3.40
C LYS A 95 1.42 19.23 3.82
N LEU A 96 0.98 18.12 3.22
CA LEU A 96 1.53 16.80 3.52
C LEU A 96 3.02 16.69 3.16
N ASP A 97 3.44 17.36 2.08
CA ASP A 97 4.85 17.38 1.67
C ASP A 97 5.80 17.95 2.73
N VAL A 98 5.28 18.87 3.55
CA VAL A 98 5.99 19.50 4.68
C VAL A 98 5.84 18.67 5.96
N GLU A 99 4.66 18.11 6.22
CA GLU A 99 4.38 17.39 7.46
C GLU A 99 4.99 15.98 7.51
N PHE A 100 5.06 15.29 6.37
CA PHE A 100 5.58 13.93 6.29
C PHE A 100 7.05 13.90 5.92
N ASP A 101 7.86 13.31 6.80
CA ASP A 101 9.30 13.09 6.58
C ASP A 101 9.54 12.09 5.45
N LEU A 102 8.69 11.05 5.37
CA LEU A 102 8.71 10.05 4.32
C LEU A 102 7.27 9.62 3.97
N VAL A 103 6.99 9.49 2.67
CA VAL A 103 5.77 8.83 2.18
C VAL A 103 6.21 7.63 1.35
N ILE A 104 5.92 6.44 1.85
CA ILE A 104 6.18 5.17 1.19
C ILE A 104 5.29 5.07 -0.05
N VAL A 105 5.88 4.68 -1.19
CA VAL A 105 5.11 4.36 -2.40
C VAL A 105 5.12 2.86 -2.55
N LEU A 106 3.96 2.22 -2.49
CA LEU A 106 3.88 0.76 -2.43
C LEU A 106 4.47 0.07 -3.66
N GLU A 107 4.37 0.68 -4.84
CA GLU A 107 4.98 0.21 -6.09
C GLU A 107 6.52 0.30 -6.10
N HIS A 108 7.09 1.06 -5.16
CA HIS A 108 8.52 1.24 -4.91
C HIS A 108 8.83 0.97 -3.43
N LEU A 109 8.22 -0.09 -2.88
CA LEU A 109 8.31 -0.41 -1.45
C LEU A 109 9.77 -0.68 -1.04
N ASP A 110 10.52 -1.41 -1.86
CA ASP A 110 11.93 -1.71 -1.58
C ASP A 110 12.77 -0.43 -1.46
N GLU A 111 12.65 0.47 -2.44
CA GLU A 111 13.34 1.76 -2.42
C GLU A 111 12.90 2.62 -1.22
N SER A 112 11.60 2.63 -0.91
CA SER A 112 11.04 3.38 0.21
C SER A 112 11.58 2.87 1.55
N LEU A 113 11.67 1.55 1.73
CA LEU A 113 12.15 0.93 2.97
C LEU A 113 13.66 1.12 3.15
N VAL A 114 14.46 1.03 2.09
CA VAL A 114 15.91 1.30 2.17
C VAL A 114 16.17 2.77 2.49
N LEU A 115 15.40 3.70 1.92
CA LEU A 115 15.45 5.12 2.32
C LEU A 115 15.09 5.30 3.79
N MET A 116 14.01 4.67 4.25
CA MET A 116 13.57 4.72 5.63
C MET A 116 14.66 4.18 6.57
N ARG A 117 15.27 3.04 6.24
CA ARG A 117 16.37 2.46 7.00
C ARG A 117 17.50 3.46 7.23
N ARG A 118 17.96 4.14 6.16
CA ARG A 118 18.99 5.18 6.26
C ARG A 118 18.57 6.35 7.14
N MET A 119 17.31 6.78 7.03
CA MET A 119 16.77 7.89 7.85
C MET A 119 16.70 7.53 9.34
N LEU A 120 16.32 6.29 9.66
CA LEU A 120 16.09 5.83 11.04
C LEU A 120 17.31 5.16 11.66
N ARG A 121 18.36 4.92 10.86
CA ARG A 121 19.54 4.13 11.25
C ARG A 121 19.16 2.74 11.75
N TRP A 122 18.16 2.13 11.10
CA TRP A 122 17.73 0.78 11.38
C TRP A 122 18.67 -0.25 10.78
N SER A 123 18.63 -1.48 11.30
CA SER A 123 19.29 -2.65 10.72
C SER A 123 18.55 -3.10 9.44
N MET A 124 19.18 -3.96 8.63
CA MET A 124 18.58 -4.44 7.39
C MET A 124 17.44 -5.39 7.73
N LYS A 125 17.60 -6.11 8.83
CA LYS A 125 16.60 -7.00 9.41
C LYS A 125 15.30 -6.25 9.77
N ASP A 126 15.40 -5.02 10.28
CA ASP A 126 14.23 -4.22 10.70
C ASP A 126 13.30 -3.83 9.54
N ILE A 127 13.82 -3.79 8.31
CA ILE A 127 13.05 -3.45 7.11
C ILE A 127 12.69 -4.67 6.26
N LEU A 128 13.04 -5.88 6.69
CA LEU A 128 12.64 -7.09 5.98
C LEU A 128 11.13 -7.28 6.03
N TYR A 129 10.58 -7.76 4.92
CA TYR A 129 9.17 -8.11 4.82
C TYR A 129 9.01 -9.28 3.84
N ILE A 130 8.02 -10.13 4.11
CA ILE A 130 7.62 -11.22 3.21
C ILE A 130 6.17 -10.97 2.82
N LEU A 131 5.92 -10.83 1.51
CA LEU A 131 4.55 -10.80 1.01
C LEU A 131 4.03 -12.22 0.94
N GLN A 132 3.04 -12.55 1.76
CA GLN A 132 2.39 -13.84 1.66
C GLN A 132 1.69 -13.98 0.30
N SER A 133 1.92 -15.12 -0.37
CA SER A 133 1.10 -15.51 -1.51
C SER A 133 -0.29 -15.88 -1.00
N ASN A 134 -1.27 -15.01 -1.22
CA ASN A 134 -2.67 -15.29 -0.93
C ASN A 134 -3.24 -16.30 -1.95
N LYS A 135 -2.77 -17.55 -1.89
CA LYS A 135 -3.31 -18.65 -2.70
C LYS A 135 -4.81 -18.75 -2.43
N GLY A 136 -5.63 -18.50 -3.45
CA GLY A 136 -7.10 -18.56 -3.36
C GLY A 136 -7.82 -17.21 -3.23
N VAL A 137 -7.10 -16.08 -3.14
CA VAL A 137 -7.71 -14.75 -3.26
C VAL A 137 -7.66 -14.32 -4.73
N ILE A 138 -8.74 -13.68 -5.21
CA ILE A 138 -8.79 -13.11 -6.57
C ILE A 138 -7.57 -12.22 -6.78
N ASN A 139 -6.78 -12.53 -7.81
CA ASN A 139 -5.59 -11.78 -8.13
C ASN A 139 -5.97 -10.39 -8.65
N SER A 140 -5.83 -9.38 -7.79
CA SER A 140 -6.12 -7.98 -8.14
C SER A 140 -5.32 -7.49 -9.35
N THR A 141 -4.14 -8.03 -9.61
CA THR A 141 -3.32 -7.67 -10.76
C THR A 141 -3.94 -8.16 -12.07
N ASP A 142 -4.41 -9.41 -12.10
CA ASP A 142 -5.04 -9.99 -13.30
C ASP A 142 -6.35 -9.27 -13.62
N VAL A 143 -7.16 -9.00 -12.59
CA VAL A 143 -8.39 -8.20 -12.71
C VAL A 143 -8.07 -6.78 -13.20
N LYS A 144 -7.03 -6.13 -12.64
CA LYS A 144 -6.62 -4.81 -13.10
C LYS A 144 -6.22 -4.81 -14.58
N ASN A 145 -5.56 -5.86 -15.03
CA ASN A 145 -5.07 -5.97 -16.40
C ASN A 145 -6.19 -6.24 -17.41
N SER A 146 -7.30 -6.86 -17.00
CA SER A 146 -8.47 -7.06 -17.85
C SER A 146 -9.39 -5.83 -17.95
N LEU A 147 -9.19 -4.79 -17.12
CA LEU A 147 -9.96 -3.54 -17.18
C LEU A 147 -9.54 -2.62 -18.31
N THR A 148 -10.52 -1.99 -18.96
CA THR A 148 -10.34 -1.22 -20.19
C THR A 148 -9.74 0.17 -19.94
N GLY A 149 -9.25 0.82 -21.01
CA GLY A 149 -8.84 2.22 -20.96
C GLY A 149 -9.98 3.17 -20.53
N ARG A 150 -11.22 2.85 -20.90
CA ARG A 150 -12.41 3.60 -20.48
C ARG A 150 -12.66 3.49 -18.98
N ASP A 151 -12.43 2.31 -18.39
CA ASP A 151 -12.57 2.12 -16.94
C ASP A 151 -11.53 2.93 -16.19
N ARG A 152 -10.28 2.92 -16.66
CA ARG A 152 -9.21 3.77 -16.10
C ARG A 152 -9.53 5.26 -16.20
N GLN A 153 -10.12 5.72 -17.30
CA GLN A 153 -10.53 7.11 -17.46
C GLN A 153 -11.64 7.49 -16.47
N ARG A 154 -12.70 6.67 -16.37
CA ARG A 154 -13.80 6.90 -15.41
C ARG A 154 -13.29 6.98 -13.98
N HIS A 155 -12.39 6.08 -13.61
CA HIS A 155 -11.73 6.10 -12.32
C HIS A 155 -10.91 7.39 -12.10
N ARG A 156 -10.14 7.82 -13.11
CA ARG A 156 -9.34 9.06 -13.02
C ARG A 156 -10.19 10.30 -12.74
N GLU A 157 -11.36 10.38 -13.35
CA GLU A 157 -12.32 11.47 -13.12
C GLU A 157 -12.96 11.42 -11.72
N TRP A 158 -12.96 10.24 -11.09
CA TRP A 158 -13.68 9.99 -9.84
C TRP A 158 -12.81 10.22 -8.58
N GLU A 159 -11.50 10.01 -8.68
CA GLU A 159 -10.52 10.09 -7.58
C GLU A 159 -9.40 11.14 -7.79
N PRO A 160 -9.73 12.43 -8.01
CA PRO A 160 -8.72 13.43 -8.34
C PRO A 160 -7.71 13.69 -7.20
N VAL A 161 -8.07 13.44 -5.93
CA VAL A 161 -7.21 13.75 -4.78
C VAL A 161 -6.12 12.68 -4.63
N ASP A 162 -6.50 11.41 -4.66
CA ASP A 162 -5.56 10.29 -4.56
C ASP A 162 -4.57 10.26 -5.73
N ILE A 163 -5.03 10.64 -6.92
CA ILE A 163 -4.17 10.79 -8.10
C ILE A 163 -3.11 11.88 -7.90
N ALA A 164 -3.49 13.02 -7.33
CA ALA A 164 -2.56 14.10 -7.05
C ALA A 164 -1.55 13.70 -5.98
N LEU A 165 -1.99 13.03 -4.90
CA LEU A 165 -1.13 12.50 -3.85
C LEU A 165 -0.10 11.52 -4.40
N TYR A 166 -0.56 10.48 -5.10
CA TYR A 166 0.32 9.46 -5.66
C TYR A 166 1.36 10.06 -6.60
N ASN A 167 0.93 10.91 -7.55
CA ASN A 167 1.85 11.51 -8.52
C ASN A 167 2.90 12.40 -7.85
N HIS A 168 2.53 13.19 -6.83
CA HIS A 168 3.47 14.03 -6.11
C HIS A 168 4.50 13.20 -5.36
N PHE A 169 4.04 12.24 -4.55
CA PHE A 169 4.94 11.45 -3.69
C PHE A 169 5.77 10.44 -4.46
N LEU A 170 5.25 9.87 -5.56
CA LEU A 170 6.07 9.08 -6.50
C LEU A 170 7.23 9.93 -7.05
N ASN A 171 6.93 11.13 -7.58
CA ASN A 171 7.97 12.00 -8.11
C ASN A 171 8.97 12.45 -7.04
N LYS A 172 8.51 12.71 -5.80
CA LYS A 172 9.38 13.04 -4.67
C LYS A 172 10.30 11.87 -4.33
N LEU A 173 9.76 10.65 -4.21
CA LEU A 173 10.51 9.44 -3.91
C LEU A 173 11.58 9.19 -4.97
N LEU A 174 11.22 9.20 -6.26
CA LEU A 174 12.17 8.97 -7.36
C LEU A 174 13.31 9.98 -7.34
N LYS A 175 13.03 11.25 -7.03
CA LYS A 175 14.06 12.28 -6.86
C LYS A 175 14.94 12.03 -5.64
N GLN A 176 14.37 11.58 -4.52
CA GLN A 176 15.14 11.23 -3.32
C GLN A 176 16.07 10.06 -3.58
N VAL A 177 15.57 8.98 -4.20
CA VAL A 177 16.36 7.81 -4.60
C VAL A 177 17.49 8.21 -5.55
N TYR A 178 17.18 8.99 -6.59
CA TYR A 178 18.20 9.46 -7.54
C TYR A 178 19.33 10.24 -6.86
N LYS A 179 19.01 11.08 -5.88
CA LYS A 179 20.00 11.88 -5.13
C LYS A 179 20.93 11.04 -4.24
N GLN A 180 20.55 9.81 -3.88
CA GLN A 180 21.39 8.96 -3.02
C GLN A 180 22.61 8.39 -3.75
N GLY A 181 22.57 8.30 -5.09
CA GLY A 181 23.69 7.82 -5.90
C GLY A 181 23.93 6.30 -5.84
N ALA A 182 25.12 5.88 -6.31
CA ALA A 182 25.45 4.47 -6.52
C ALA A 182 25.47 3.62 -5.25
N SER A 183 25.85 4.21 -4.10
CA SER A 183 25.89 3.47 -2.82
C SER A 183 24.50 2.97 -2.41
N PHE A 184 23.45 3.73 -2.75
CA PHE A 184 22.07 3.31 -2.49
C PHE A 184 21.62 2.18 -3.39
N GLN A 185 22.02 2.20 -4.67
CA GLN A 185 21.65 1.13 -5.58
C GLN A 185 22.29 -0.20 -5.17
N LYS A 186 23.55 -0.18 -4.73
CA LYS A 186 24.19 -1.38 -4.17
C LYS A 186 23.46 -1.88 -2.92
N GLU A 187 23.09 -0.99 -1.99
CA GLU A 187 22.33 -1.37 -0.80
C GLU A 187 20.93 -1.92 -1.14
N LEU A 188 20.27 -1.35 -2.14
CA LEU A 188 18.97 -1.83 -2.62
C LEU A 188 19.07 -3.23 -3.25
N GLU A 189 20.13 -3.52 -4.00
CA GLU A 189 20.41 -4.85 -4.53
C GLU A 189 20.66 -5.86 -3.40
N ASP A 190 21.50 -5.50 -2.42
CA ASP A 190 21.74 -6.33 -1.25
C ASP A 190 20.46 -6.58 -0.45
N PHE A 191 19.61 -5.55 -0.28
CA PHE A 191 18.32 -5.68 0.38
C PHE A 191 17.42 -6.68 -0.35
N LYS A 192 17.34 -6.61 -1.68
CA LYS A 192 16.55 -7.56 -2.50
C LYS A 192 17.07 -8.98 -2.38
N LEU A 193 18.39 -9.19 -2.40
CA LEU A 193 19.02 -10.50 -2.19
C LEU A 193 18.74 -11.05 -0.79
N THR A 194 18.91 -10.22 0.23
CA THR A 194 18.65 -10.56 1.63
C THR A 194 17.20 -10.95 1.85
N LYS A 195 16.26 -10.16 1.31
CA LYS A 195 14.82 -10.46 1.34
C LYS A 195 14.50 -11.78 0.65
N HIS A 196 15.13 -12.08 -0.48
CA HIS A 196 14.94 -13.34 -1.19
C HIS A 196 15.44 -14.54 -0.37
N ALA A 197 16.63 -14.44 0.21
CA ALA A 197 17.20 -15.46 1.09
C ALA A 197 16.32 -15.70 2.33
N ALA A 198 15.86 -14.62 2.97
CA ALA A 198 14.92 -14.68 4.10
C ALA A 198 13.62 -15.42 3.73
N MET A 199 13.04 -15.09 2.57
CA MET A 199 11.83 -15.73 2.08
C MET A 199 12.03 -17.24 1.85
N GLN A 200 13.10 -17.63 1.15
CA GLN A 200 13.40 -19.04 0.90
C GLN A 200 13.62 -19.82 2.20
N PHE A 201 14.32 -19.21 3.16
CA PHE A 201 14.52 -19.79 4.47
C PHE A 201 13.19 -20.02 5.19
N CYS A 202 12.31 -19.01 5.25
CA CYS A 202 11.02 -19.12 5.94
C CYS A 202 10.03 -20.08 5.27
N GLU A 203 10.14 -20.31 3.95
CA GLU A 203 9.32 -21.30 3.24
C GLU A 203 9.69 -22.76 3.58
N ASP A 204 10.91 -23.02 4.06
CA ASP A 204 11.33 -24.37 4.46
C ASP A 204 10.70 -24.76 5.79
N LYS A 205 9.75 -25.71 5.76
CA LYS A 205 9.04 -26.16 6.96
C LYS A 205 9.87 -27.02 7.91
N LYS A 206 11.14 -27.30 7.61
CA LYS A 206 12.03 -28.17 8.40
C LYS A 206 13.07 -27.42 9.23
N ILE A 207 12.99 -26.08 9.32
CA ILE A 207 13.98 -25.24 10.00
C ILE A 207 14.27 -25.71 11.43
N LYS A 208 15.52 -26.08 11.69
CA LYS A 208 16.09 -26.30 13.02
C LYS A 208 17.28 -25.37 13.34
N GLU A 209 17.82 -24.68 12.34
CA GLU A 209 19.00 -23.82 12.43
C GLU A 209 18.67 -22.37 12.04
N GLU A 210 19.60 -21.44 12.32
CA GLU A 210 19.46 -20.02 11.99
C GLU A 210 20.16 -19.69 10.66
N LEU A 211 19.56 -18.83 9.83
CA LEU A 211 20.21 -18.26 8.67
C LEU A 211 21.07 -17.07 9.10
N LYS A 212 22.38 -17.18 8.95
CA LYS A 212 23.31 -16.04 9.05
C LYS A 212 23.60 -15.48 7.67
N TRP A 213 23.44 -14.17 7.51
CA TRP A 213 23.59 -13.49 6.22
C TRP A 213 24.40 -12.21 6.37
N THR A 214 25.42 -12.03 5.52
CA THR A 214 26.27 -10.83 5.51
C THR A 214 25.88 -9.93 4.34
N ILE A 215 25.65 -8.66 4.63
CA ILE A 215 25.32 -7.62 3.64
C ILE A 215 26.61 -6.94 3.21
N GLU A 216 26.97 -7.06 1.93
CA GLU A 216 28.26 -6.57 1.43
C GLU A 216 28.40 -5.05 1.47
N SER A 217 27.34 -4.30 1.16
CA SER A 217 27.39 -2.83 1.09
C SER A 217 27.58 -2.16 2.45
N THR A 218 27.14 -2.79 3.54
CA THR A 218 27.20 -2.22 4.89
C THR A 218 28.08 -3.02 5.85
N ASN A 219 28.59 -4.18 5.43
CA ASN A 219 29.31 -5.15 6.27
C ASN A 219 28.52 -5.50 7.54
N GLU A 220 27.21 -5.56 7.41
CA GLU A 220 26.27 -5.91 8.48
C GLU A 220 25.98 -7.41 8.41
N GLU A 221 26.03 -8.09 9.56
CA GLU A 221 25.59 -9.49 9.69
C GLU A 221 24.20 -9.52 10.32
N ILE A 222 23.27 -10.24 9.70
CA ILE A 222 21.94 -10.50 10.25
C ILE A 222 21.72 -11.99 10.47
N THR A 223 20.92 -12.30 11.48
CA THR A 223 20.47 -13.66 11.77
C THR A 223 18.96 -13.74 11.65
N ILE A 224 18.45 -14.73 10.94
CA ILE A 224 17.02 -15.01 10.78
C ILE A 224 16.73 -16.40 11.36
N ASN A 225 15.77 -16.46 12.28
CA ASN A 225 15.33 -17.71 12.90
C ASN A 225 13.83 -17.95 12.70
N SER A 226 13.30 -19.02 13.28
CA SER A 226 11.89 -19.39 13.15
C SER A 226 10.91 -18.36 13.73
N TYR A 227 11.31 -17.63 14.77
CA TYR A 227 10.51 -16.54 15.33
C TYR A 227 10.42 -15.38 14.34
N ASP A 228 11.55 -15.00 13.73
CA ASP A 228 11.57 -13.96 12.70
C ASP A 228 10.66 -14.33 11.51
N CYS A 229 10.70 -15.58 11.05
CA CYS A 229 9.80 -16.06 10.00
C CYS A 229 8.33 -15.94 10.39
N THR A 230 7.98 -16.30 11.63
CA THR A 230 6.62 -16.14 12.14
C THR A 230 6.21 -14.67 12.11
N MET A 231 7.09 -13.75 12.49
CA MET A 231 6.82 -12.31 12.48
C MET A 231 6.69 -11.78 11.05
N LEU A 232 7.59 -12.14 10.14
CA LEU A 232 7.60 -11.71 8.74
C LEU A 232 6.38 -12.22 7.96
N GLU A 233 5.85 -13.38 8.32
CA GLU A 233 4.65 -13.98 7.72
C GLU A 233 3.34 -13.49 8.36
N THR A 234 3.39 -12.79 9.50
CA THR A 234 2.16 -12.38 10.18
C THR A 234 1.44 -11.27 9.41
N ILE A 235 0.24 -11.56 8.91
CA ILE A 235 -0.63 -10.58 8.23
C ILE A 235 -1.00 -9.43 9.19
N GLY A 236 -1.08 -8.18 8.69
CA GLY A 236 -1.40 -6.97 9.48
C GLY A 236 -2.61 -7.05 10.42
N LEU A 237 -3.67 -7.79 10.05
CA LEU A 237 -4.84 -8.01 10.93
C LEU A 237 -4.49 -8.81 12.20
N LYS A 238 -3.56 -9.77 12.09
CA LYS A 238 -3.03 -10.54 13.23
C LYS A 238 -1.97 -9.76 14.02
N PHE A 239 -1.38 -8.73 13.41
CA PHE A 239 -0.39 -7.84 14.04
C PHE A 239 -1.05 -6.77 14.93
N THR A 240 -2.28 -6.35 14.61
CA THR A 240 -2.98 -5.28 15.36
C THR A 240 -3.12 -5.56 16.87
N PRO A 241 -3.47 -6.78 17.32
CA PRO A 241 -3.45 -7.13 18.74
C PRO A 241 -2.04 -7.11 19.36
N LEU A 242 -1.02 -7.54 18.62
CA LEU A 242 0.37 -7.62 19.10
C LEU A 242 0.94 -6.21 19.37
N ILE A 243 0.69 -5.24 18.48
CA ILE A 243 1.13 -3.84 18.65
C ILE A 243 0.40 -3.18 19.83
N LYS A 244 -0.89 -3.51 20.05
CA LYS A 244 -1.64 -2.99 21.20
C LYS A 244 -1.12 -3.53 22.54
N GLN A 245 -0.54 -4.73 22.55
CA GLN A 245 0.06 -5.32 23.75
C GLN A 245 1.46 -4.76 24.05
N SER A 246 2.28 -4.46 23.04
CA SER A 246 3.61 -3.87 23.25
C SER A 246 3.55 -2.47 23.85
N LYS A 247 2.51 -1.68 23.55
CA LYS A 247 2.25 -0.37 24.17
C LYS A 247 1.90 -0.42 25.67
N LYS A 248 1.63 -1.58 26.26
CA LYS A 248 1.47 -1.70 27.72
C LYS A 248 2.79 -1.74 28.48
N TYR A 249 3.93 -1.82 27.78
CA TYR A 249 5.26 -1.99 28.38
C TYR A 249 6.29 -0.95 27.90
N SER A 250 5.84 0.17 27.35
CA SER A 250 6.67 1.36 27.01
C SER A 250 6.11 2.59 27.71
#